data_AF-A0A7X7FPF8-F1
#
_entry.id   AF-A0A7X7FPF8-F1
#
_cell.length_a   1.000
_cell.length_b   1.000
_cell.length_c   1.000
_cell.angle_alpha   90.00
_cell.angle_beta   90.00
_cell.angle_gamma   90.00
#
_symmetry.space_group_name_H-M   'P 1'
#
loop_
_entity.id
_entity.type
_entity.pdbx_description
1 polymer ?
#
loop_
_entity_poly.entity_id
_entity_poly.type
_entity_poly.pdbx_seq_one_letter_code
_entity_poly.pdbx_strand_id
1 'polypeptide(L)'
;NTNLSWTAGAGATSHKVYFGTTSPGTFRTETAGTVFDPGSLLAATTYFWRIDEVNDFGTTTGDVWEFTTRDTVPADLDRDGDVDAADGDLFESCVSGPGVSADEACGSRDFDGDSDADQADFGVLQRCLSGAGVPVDLDCAG
;
A
#
# COMPACT_ATOMS: atom_id res chain seq x y z
N ASN A 1 0.94 -4.58 5.70
CA ASN A 1 2.22 -4.89 5.02
C ASN A 1 2.15 -6.30 4.46
N THR A 2 2.34 -6.46 3.16
CA THR A 2 2.11 -7.72 2.43
C THR A 2 3.44 -8.26 1.95
N ASN A 3 3.91 -9.34 2.59
CA ASN A 3 5.17 -9.99 2.22
C ASN A 3 5.06 -10.72 0.88
N LEU A 4 6.12 -10.69 0.08
CA LEU A 4 6.27 -11.53 -1.10
C LEU A 4 6.80 -12.90 -0.65
N SER A 5 6.18 -13.97 -1.12
CA SER A 5 6.62 -15.34 -0.82
C SER A 5 6.64 -16.20 -2.07
N TRP A 6 7.60 -17.12 -2.13
CA TRP A 6 7.79 -18.02 -3.26
C TRP A 6 8.08 -19.45 -2.79
N THR A 7 8.02 -20.39 -3.73
CA THR A 7 8.47 -21.77 -3.50
C THR A 7 9.91 -21.90 -3.97
N ALA A 8 10.79 -22.40 -3.10
CA ALA A 8 12.19 -22.64 -3.45
C ALA A 8 12.33 -23.65 -4.60
N GLY A 9 13.30 -23.40 -5.49
CA GLY A 9 13.67 -24.33 -6.54
C GLY A 9 14.30 -25.60 -5.97
N ALA A 10 14.19 -26.70 -6.72
CA ALA A 10 14.76 -27.98 -6.29
C ALA A 10 16.30 -27.88 -6.17
N GLY A 11 16.82 -28.15 -4.97
CA GLY A 11 18.24 -28.10 -4.68
C GLY A 11 18.84 -26.70 -4.59
N ALA A 12 18.00 -25.65 -4.52
CA ALA A 12 18.47 -24.30 -4.22
C ALA A 12 18.95 -24.19 -2.76
N THR A 13 20.06 -23.48 -2.57
CA THR A 13 20.66 -23.17 -1.27
C THR A 13 20.43 -21.72 -0.86
N SER A 14 20.22 -20.82 -1.83
CA SER A 14 19.85 -19.42 -1.62
C SER A 14 19.06 -18.85 -2.81
N HIS A 15 18.48 -17.67 -2.59
CA HIS A 15 17.58 -16.99 -3.52
C HIS A 15 18.02 -15.53 -3.66
N LYS A 16 18.33 -15.08 -4.87
CA LYS A 16 18.57 -13.66 -5.18
C LYS A 16 17.23 -13.00 -5.50
N VAL A 17 16.87 -12.00 -4.69
CA VAL A 17 15.62 -11.28 -4.81
C VAL A 17 15.83 -10.00 -5.62
N TYR A 18 15.03 -9.84 -6.66
CA TYR A 18 14.95 -8.63 -7.47
C TYR A 18 13.57 -8.01 -7.26
N PHE A 19 13.52 -6.71 -6.97
CA PHE A 19 12.27 -5.99 -6.71
C PHE A 19 12.38 -4.51 -7.11
N GLY A 20 11.37 -3.95 -7.77
CA GLY A 20 11.32 -2.51 -8.06
C GLY A 20 10.27 -2.15 -9.11
N THR A 21 10.27 -0.90 -9.55
CA THR A 21 9.28 -0.36 -10.52
C THR A 21 9.71 -0.49 -11.98
N THR A 22 10.83 -1.18 -12.25
CA THR A 22 11.33 -1.43 -13.61
C THR A 22 11.52 -2.93 -13.77
N SER A 23 10.97 -3.52 -14.83
CA SER A 23 11.16 -4.95 -15.14
C SER A 23 12.62 -5.26 -15.49
N PRO A 24 13.25 -6.32 -14.93
CA PRO A 24 12.68 -7.40 -14.11
C PRO A 24 12.74 -7.17 -12.58
N GLY A 25 13.01 -5.94 -12.15
CA GLY A 25 13.32 -5.57 -10.77
C GLY A 25 14.82 -5.30 -10.60
N THR A 26 15.18 -4.57 -9.55
CA THR A 26 16.57 -4.33 -9.17
C THR A 26 16.98 -5.31 -8.07
N PHE A 27 18.20 -5.83 -8.11
CA PHE A 27 18.73 -6.70 -7.06
C PHE A 27 18.60 -6.03 -5.69
N ARG A 28 18.05 -6.75 -4.72
CA ARG A 28 17.87 -6.28 -3.34
C ARG A 28 18.74 -7.04 -2.37
N THR A 29 18.68 -8.37 -2.42
CA THR A 29 19.35 -9.22 -1.45
C THR A 29 19.49 -10.65 -1.97
N GLU A 30 20.32 -11.43 -1.28
CA GLU A 30 20.36 -12.88 -1.39
C GLU A 30 20.03 -13.48 -0.02
N THR A 31 19.12 -14.45 0.04
CA THR A 31 18.62 -15.02 1.29
C THR A 31 18.42 -16.53 1.18
N ALA A 32 18.54 -17.25 2.29
CA ALA A 32 18.16 -18.67 2.38
C ALA A 32 16.67 -18.87 2.71
N GLY A 33 15.95 -17.81 3.07
CA GLY A 33 14.51 -17.83 3.30
C GLY A 33 13.71 -17.65 2.00
N THR A 34 12.41 -17.95 2.05
CA THR A 34 11.49 -17.85 0.90
C THR A 34 10.47 -16.73 1.02
N VAL A 35 10.80 -15.71 1.83
CA VAL A 35 9.95 -14.55 2.11
C VAL A 35 10.79 -13.28 1.99
N PHE A 36 10.20 -12.25 1.38
CA PHE A 36 10.77 -10.92 1.25
C PHE A 36 9.75 -9.86 1.65
N ASP A 37 10.11 -9.00 2.59
CA ASP A 37 9.34 -7.81 2.95
C ASP A 37 9.77 -6.66 2.02
N PRO A 38 8.89 -6.19 1.11
CA PRO A 38 9.22 -5.10 0.21
C PRO A 38 9.20 -3.71 0.89
N GLY A 39 8.78 -3.64 2.16
CA GLY A 39 8.55 -2.41 2.90
C GLY A 39 7.31 -1.66 2.41
N SER A 40 7.26 -0.36 2.71
CA SER A 40 6.17 0.50 2.24
C SER A 40 6.20 0.66 0.72
N LEU A 41 5.05 0.43 0.09
CA LEU A 41 4.86 0.58 -1.34
C LEU A 41 4.11 1.88 -1.64
N LEU A 42 4.41 2.48 -2.79
CA LEU A 42 3.65 3.59 -3.32
C LEU A 42 2.31 3.05 -3.82
N ALA A 43 1.22 3.80 -3.61
CA ALA A 43 -0.08 3.53 -4.22
C ALA A 43 0.01 3.64 -5.75
N ALA A 44 -0.96 3.05 -6.47
CA ALA A 44 -1.09 3.16 -7.93
C ALA A 44 0.16 2.76 -8.74
N THR A 45 1.04 1.94 -8.14
CA THR A 45 2.38 1.71 -8.67
C THR A 45 2.55 0.24 -9.03
N THR A 46 2.96 -0.01 -10.27
CA THR A 46 3.33 -1.35 -10.73
C THR A 46 4.74 -1.70 -10.25
N TYR A 47 4.84 -2.81 -9.52
CA TYR A 47 6.09 -3.39 -9.07
C TYR A 47 6.35 -4.71 -9.79
N PHE A 48 7.60 -4.91 -10.15
CA PHE A 48 8.14 -6.13 -10.73
C PHE A 48 9.04 -6.81 -9.73
N TRP A 49 8.97 -8.13 -9.70
CA TRP A 49 9.85 -8.92 -8.87
C TRP A 49 10.19 -10.25 -9.51
N ARG A 50 11.38 -10.75 -9.17
CA ARG A 50 11.93 -11.99 -9.68
C ARG A 50 12.80 -12.62 -8.62
N ILE A 51 12.79 -13.95 -8.58
CA ILE A 51 13.67 -14.74 -7.72
C ILE A 51 14.59 -15.57 -8.59
N ASP A 52 15.90 -15.40 -8.43
CA ASP A 52 16.88 -16.29 -9.06
C ASP A 52 17.39 -17.30 -8.03
N GLU A 53 17.29 -18.58 -8.37
CA GLU A 53 17.66 -19.71 -7.51
C GLU A 53 19.16 -19.98 -7.62
N VAL A 54 19.84 -20.14 -6.49
CA VAL A 54 21.29 -20.34 -6.42
C VAL A 54 21.59 -21.69 -5.76
N ASN A 55 22.55 -22.43 -6.33
CA ASN A 55 23.12 -23.63 -5.75
C ASN A 55 24.60 -23.77 -6.13
N ASP A 56 25.23 -24.88 -5.74
CA ASP A 56 26.65 -25.17 -6.01
C ASP A 56 27.00 -25.23 -7.51
N PHE A 57 26.00 -25.42 -8.38
CA PHE A 57 26.17 -25.49 -9.83
C PHE A 57 25.96 -24.14 -10.53
N GLY A 58 25.46 -23.12 -9.83
CA GLY A 58 25.29 -21.76 -10.34
C GLY A 58 23.96 -21.12 -9.98
N THR A 59 23.54 -20.14 -10.80
CA THR A 59 22.29 -19.40 -10.63
C THR A 59 21.34 -19.71 -11.79
N THR A 60 20.09 -20.06 -11.46
CA THR A 60 18.99 -20.22 -12.42
C THR A 60 18.07 -19.01 -12.30
N THR A 61 17.88 -18.28 -13.39
CA THR A 61 16.99 -17.12 -13.42
C THR A 61 15.53 -17.55 -13.38
N GLY A 62 14.73 -16.93 -12.52
CA GLY A 62 13.29 -17.19 -12.42
C GLY A 62 12.42 -16.34 -13.34
N ASP A 63 11.12 -16.57 -13.28
CA ASP A 63 10.12 -15.78 -14.00
C ASP A 63 9.95 -14.39 -13.35
N VAL A 64 9.60 -13.40 -14.18
CA VAL A 64 9.28 -12.06 -13.71
C VAL A 64 7.80 -12.01 -13.39
N TRP A 65 7.47 -11.68 -12.14
CA TRP A 65 6.13 -11.40 -11.69
C TRP A 65 5.91 -9.90 -11.58
N GLU A 66 4.66 -9.47 -11.70
CA GLU A 66 4.25 -8.09 -11.50
C GLU A 66 2.96 -8.01 -10.67
N PHE A 67 2.80 -6.90 -9.96
CA PHE A 67 1.54 -6.52 -9.34
C PHE A 67 1.45 -4.99 -9.30
N THR A 68 0.23 -4.47 -9.22
CA THR A 68 -0.04 -3.04 -9.07
C THR A 68 -0.71 -2.82 -7.73
N THR A 69 -0.17 -1.90 -6.93
CA THR A 69 -0.83 -1.45 -5.70
C THR A 69 -2.12 -0.70 -6.05
N ARG A 70 -3.12 -0.79 -5.17
CA ARG A 70 -4.37 -0.04 -5.35
C ARG A 70 -4.09 1.47 -5.34
N ASP A 71 -4.94 2.20 -6.04
CA ASP A 71 -5.06 3.65 -5.87
C ASP A 71 -5.68 3.96 -4.50
N THR A 72 -5.47 5.17 -4.00
CA THR A 72 -5.99 5.67 -2.73
C THR A 72 -6.61 7.04 -2.95
N VAL A 73 -7.66 7.39 -2.20
CA VAL A 73 -8.22 8.76 -2.15
C VAL A 73 -7.85 9.41 -0.81
N PRO A 74 -7.97 10.74 -0.64
CA PRO A 74 -7.72 11.37 0.66
C PRO A 74 -8.51 10.73 1.81
N ALA A 75 -9.74 10.29 1.54
CA ALA A 75 -10.61 9.61 2.50
C ALA A 75 -10.17 8.18 2.88
N ASP A 76 -9.23 7.57 2.17
CA ASP A 76 -8.59 6.29 2.52
C ASP A 76 -7.43 6.59 3.49
N LEU A 77 -7.77 6.63 4.77
CA LEU A 77 -6.91 7.08 5.87
C LEU A 77 -5.96 5.98 6.34
N ASP A 78 -6.31 4.70 6.17
CA ASP A 78 -5.44 3.58 6.52
C ASP A 78 -4.60 3.03 5.34
N ARG A 79 -4.93 3.48 4.12
CA ARG A 79 -4.23 3.22 2.86
C ARG A 79 -4.29 1.78 2.40
N ASP A 80 -5.43 1.12 2.62
CA ASP A 80 -5.67 -0.23 2.13
C ASP A 80 -6.40 -0.29 0.75
N GLY A 81 -6.74 0.88 0.21
CA GLY A 81 -7.35 1.05 -1.10
C GLY A 81 -8.87 0.87 -1.12
N ASP A 82 -9.50 0.85 0.05
CA ASP A 82 -10.93 1.05 0.21
C ASP A 82 -11.26 2.18 1.20
N VAL A 83 -12.53 2.55 1.29
CA VAL A 83 -12.99 3.49 2.33
C VAL A 83 -14.13 2.83 3.08
N ASP A 84 -13.91 2.56 4.36
CA ASP A 84 -14.83 1.81 5.19
C ASP A 84 -14.91 2.31 6.65
N ALA A 85 -15.30 1.43 7.57
CA ALA A 85 -15.41 1.77 8.98
C ALA A 85 -14.04 2.04 9.64
N ALA A 86 -12.96 1.42 9.17
CA ALA A 86 -11.61 1.64 9.68
C ALA A 86 -11.14 3.08 9.38
N ASP A 87 -11.45 3.60 8.20
CA ASP A 87 -11.21 5.02 7.88
C ASP A 87 -12.07 5.93 8.75
N GLY A 88 -13.33 5.55 8.97
CA GLY A 88 -14.23 6.25 9.89
C GLY A 88 -13.66 6.36 11.31
N ASP A 89 -13.10 5.28 11.85
CA ASP A 89 -12.46 5.25 13.17
C ASP A 89 -11.22 6.17 13.21
N LEU A 90 -10.44 6.19 12.11
CA LEU A 90 -9.28 7.08 11.96
C LEU A 90 -9.67 8.55 11.80
N PHE A 91 -10.84 8.82 11.22
CA PHE A 91 -11.41 10.15 11.10
C PHE A 91 -11.92 10.64 12.46
N GLU A 92 -12.71 9.82 13.18
CA GLU A 92 -13.29 10.15 14.48
C GLU A 92 -12.21 10.53 15.51
N SER A 93 -11.03 9.92 15.42
CA SER A 93 -9.89 10.23 16.29
C SER A 93 -9.40 11.70 16.21
N CYS A 94 -9.77 12.41 15.14
CA CYS A 94 -9.35 13.77 14.84
C CYS A 94 -10.49 14.78 14.76
N VAL A 95 -11.75 14.38 14.98
CA VAL A 95 -12.90 15.28 14.86
C VAL A 95 -12.79 16.41 15.89
N SER A 96 -12.59 17.63 15.38
CA SER A 96 -12.71 18.86 16.16
C SER A 96 -14.07 19.50 15.89
N GLY A 97 -14.57 20.31 16.83
CA GLY A 97 -15.80 21.07 16.57
C GLY A 97 -15.55 22.13 15.48
N PRO A 98 -16.59 22.61 14.79
CA PRO A 98 -16.45 23.60 13.72
C PRO A 98 -15.71 24.86 14.21
N GLY A 99 -14.68 25.28 13.47
CA GLY A 99 -13.84 26.45 13.79
C GLY A 99 -12.80 26.19 14.89
N VAL A 100 -12.56 24.94 15.25
CA VAL A 100 -11.44 24.52 16.10
C VAL A 100 -10.39 23.93 15.18
N SER A 101 -9.33 24.70 14.91
CA SER A 101 -8.20 24.25 14.09
C SER A 101 -7.76 22.87 14.56
N ALA A 102 -7.78 21.91 13.65
CA ALA A 102 -7.27 20.59 13.92
C ALA A 102 -5.81 20.72 14.40
N ASP A 103 -5.39 19.90 15.36
CA ASP A 103 -3.97 19.77 15.70
C ASP A 103 -3.19 19.50 14.40
N GLU A 104 -1.94 19.95 14.28
CA GLU A 104 -1.10 19.72 13.09
C GLU A 104 -1.00 18.21 12.76
N ALA A 105 -1.18 17.35 13.77
CA ALA A 105 -1.28 15.89 13.64
C ALA A 105 -2.53 15.40 12.85
N CYS A 106 -3.58 16.22 12.74
CA CYS A 106 -4.87 15.88 12.14
C CYS A 106 -5.11 16.52 10.77
N GLY A 107 -4.18 17.32 10.22
CA GLY A 107 -4.34 17.98 8.92
C GLY A 107 -4.44 17.04 7.70
N SER A 108 -4.36 15.72 7.91
CA SER A 108 -4.68 14.71 6.88
C SER A 108 -6.16 14.34 6.84
N ARG A 109 -6.97 14.82 7.80
CA ARG A 109 -8.43 14.62 7.89
C ARG A 109 -9.22 15.85 7.43
N ASP A 110 -8.51 16.95 7.18
CA ASP A 110 -9.00 18.15 6.49
C ASP A 110 -9.04 17.85 4.98
N PHE A 111 -10.18 17.35 4.52
CA PHE A 111 -10.40 16.96 3.14
C PHE A 111 -10.92 18.12 2.28
N ASP A 112 -11.51 19.16 2.88
CA ASP A 112 -12.04 20.32 2.14
C ASP A 112 -11.14 21.57 2.18
N GLY A 113 -10.09 21.54 2.99
CA GLY A 113 -8.99 22.50 3.03
C GLY A 113 -9.22 23.71 3.93
N ASP A 114 -10.14 23.63 4.90
CA ASP A 114 -10.50 24.74 5.78
C ASP A 114 -9.74 24.78 7.13
N SER A 115 -8.80 23.84 7.31
CA SER A 115 -7.91 23.70 8.47
C SER A 115 -8.58 23.20 9.75
N ASP A 116 -9.77 22.63 9.67
CA ASP A 116 -10.30 21.75 10.71
C ASP A 116 -10.71 20.36 10.17
N ALA A 117 -11.23 19.51 11.05
CA ALA A 117 -11.68 18.17 10.69
C ALA A 117 -13.07 18.00 11.28
N ASP A 118 -14.10 18.26 10.47
CA ASP A 118 -15.46 18.43 10.96
C ASP A 118 -16.53 17.70 10.12
N GLN A 119 -17.77 18.17 10.18
CA GLN A 119 -18.89 17.56 9.46
C GLN A 119 -18.77 17.68 7.93
N ALA A 120 -18.08 18.70 7.42
CA ALA A 120 -17.84 18.89 5.99
C ALA A 120 -16.89 17.80 5.44
N ASP A 121 -15.81 17.51 6.16
CA ASP A 121 -14.88 16.43 5.83
C ASP A 121 -15.51 15.05 5.95
N PHE A 122 -16.34 14.85 6.98
CA PHE A 122 -17.12 13.62 7.10
C PHE A 122 -18.04 13.43 5.87
N GLY A 123 -18.54 14.51 5.29
CA GLY A 123 -19.31 14.47 4.04
C GLY A 123 -18.49 14.00 2.83
N VAL A 124 -17.17 14.19 2.82
CA VAL A 124 -16.24 13.63 1.81
C VAL A 124 -15.99 12.15 2.08
N LEU A 125 -15.72 11.78 3.34
CA LEU A 125 -15.54 10.39 3.76
C LEU A 125 -16.77 9.54 3.40
N GLN A 126 -17.98 10.03 3.71
CA GLN A 126 -19.22 9.34 3.40
C GLN A 126 -19.46 9.15 1.89
N ARG A 127 -19.01 10.08 1.05
CA ARG A 127 -19.12 9.95 -0.41
C ARG A 127 -18.19 8.88 -0.96
N CYS A 128 -17.05 8.68 -0.32
CA CYS A 128 -16.05 7.71 -0.72
C CYS A 128 -16.30 6.30 -0.18
N LEU A 129 -17.21 6.13 0.78
CA LEU A 129 -17.48 4.84 1.41
C LEU A 129 -17.82 3.74 0.38
N SER A 130 -16.88 2.84 0.16
CA SER A 130 -17.01 1.67 -0.73
C SER A 130 -17.26 0.39 0.05
N GLY A 131 -16.80 0.33 1.30
CA GLY A 131 -16.89 -0.81 2.21
C GLY A 131 -15.69 -1.76 2.14
N ALA A 132 -15.49 -2.52 3.22
CA ALA A 132 -14.33 -3.37 3.44
C ALA A 132 -13.97 -4.26 2.23
N GLY A 133 -12.76 -4.10 1.72
CA GLY A 133 -12.23 -4.88 0.60
C GLY A 133 -12.75 -4.46 -0.78
N VAL A 134 -13.69 -3.51 -0.87
CA VAL A 134 -14.26 -3.00 -2.13
C VAL A 134 -13.47 -1.78 -2.57
N PRO A 135 -12.72 -1.85 -3.69
CA PRO A 135 -11.89 -0.74 -4.13
C PRO A 135 -12.66 0.58 -4.17
N VAL A 136 -12.06 1.63 -3.60
CA VAL A 136 -12.66 2.96 -3.58
C VAL A 136 -12.84 3.52 -4.99
N ASP A 137 -13.95 4.24 -5.21
CA ASP A 137 -14.13 5.03 -6.43
C ASP A 137 -13.22 6.26 -6.36
N LEU A 138 -12.28 6.38 -7.30
CA LEU A 138 -11.28 7.45 -7.28
C LEU A 138 -11.88 8.84 -7.53
N ASP A 139 -13.10 8.90 -8.07
CA ASP A 139 -13.81 10.16 -8.34
C ASP A 139 -14.78 10.55 -7.20
N CYS A 140 -14.79 9.82 -6.08
CA CYS A 140 -15.75 10.04 -4.98
C CYS A 140 -15.62 11.38 -4.25
N ALA A 141 -14.44 11.99 -4.27
CA ALA A 141 -14.15 13.24 -3.56
C ALA A 141 -14.44 14.51 -4.39
N GLY A 142 -15.00 14.35 -5.60
CA GLY A 142 -15.32 15.44 -6.53
C GLY A 142 -16.52 16.32 -6.17
#